data_AF-A0A2S9FPZ6-F1
#
_entry.id   AF-A0A2S9FPZ6-F1
#
_cell.length_a   1.000
_cell.length_b   1.000
_cell.length_c   1.000
_cell.angle_alpha   90.00
_cell.angle_beta   90.00
_cell.angle_gamma   90.00
#
_symmetry.space_group_name_H-M   'P 1'
#
loop_
_entity.id
_entity.type
_entity.pdbx_description
1 polymer ?
#
loop_
_entity_poly.entity_id
_entity_poly.type
_entity_poly.pdbx_seq_one_letter_code
_entity_poly.pdbx_strand_id
1 'polypeptide(L)'
;MLTSDYIWMTPQARQELERELATLMTVPTPAEEADRTDQVVDAWLARKARIRQIHELLSKADRMTDPADDGIAEPGMVLTVRFDDTG
;
A
#
# COMPACT_ATOMS: atom_id res chain seq x y z
N MET A 1 -16.91 9.80 -16.79
CA MET A 1 -16.11 8.56 -16.72
C MET A 1 -15.49 8.53 -15.34
N LEU A 2 -15.94 7.66 -14.44
CA LEU A 2 -15.29 7.46 -13.15
C LEU A 2 -14.16 6.47 -13.40
N THR A 3 -12.94 6.96 -13.60
CA THR A 3 -11.74 6.12 -13.52
C THR A 3 -11.71 5.58 -12.10
N SER A 4 -11.98 4.28 -11.94
CA SER A 4 -11.79 3.58 -10.68
C SER A 4 -10.36 3.78 -10.21
N ASP A 5 -10.15 4.67 -9.26
CA ASP A 5 -8.84 5.03 -8.69
C ASP A 5 -8.38 3.95 -7.68
N TYR A 6 -8.74 2.70 -7.95
CA TYR A 6 -8.46 1.54 -7.11
C TYR A 6 -7.11 0.96 -7.49
N ILE A 7 -6.28 0.75 -6.48
CA ILE A 7 -4.94 0.20 -6.65
C ILE A 7 -4.99 -1.26 -6.29
N TRP A 8 -4.62 -2.11 -7.25
CA TRP A 8 -4.43 -3.52 -6.96
C TRP A 8 -3.21 -3.73 -6.06
N MET A 9 -3.37 -4.60 -5.06
CA MET A 9 -2.35 -4.89 -4.06
C MET A 9 -2.45 -6.36 -3.66
N THR A 10 -1.31 -7.07 -3.62
CA THR A 10 -1.30 -8.43 -3.09
C THR A 10 -1.62 -8.44 -1.59
N PRO A 11 -2.15 -9.54 -1.05
CA PRO A 11 -2.31 -9.71 0.40
C PRO A 11 -1.00 -9.50 1.17
N GLN A 12 0.13 -9.96 0.61
CA GLN A 12 1.45 -9.77 1.21
C GLN A 12 1.84 -8.29 1.28
N ALA A 13 1.68 -7.54 0.18
CA ALA A 13 2.02 -6.12 0.15
C ALA A 13 1.15 -5.31 1.12
N ARG A 14 -0.14 -5.65 1.22
CA ARG A 14 -1.05 -5.08 2.24
C ARG A 14 -0.51 -5.34 3.65
N GLN A 15 -0.17 -6.59 3.96
CA GLN A 15 0.31 -6.96 5.29
C GLN A 15 1.65 -6.27 5.65
N GLU A 16 2.52 -6.04 4.66
CA GLU A 16 3.76 -5.28 4.84
C GLU A 16 3.48 -3.80 5.14
N LEU A 17 2.56 -3.17 4.40
CA LEU A 17 2.14 -1.79 4.63
C LEU A 17 1.44 -1.60 5.99
N GLU A 18 0.57 -2.54 6.39
CA GLU A 18 -0.08 -2.51 7.70
C GLU A 18 0.93 -2.64 8.84
N ARG A 19 1.93 -3.52 8.70
CA ARG A 19 3.04 -3.64 9.67
C ARG A 19 3.87 -2.38 9.72
N GLU A 20 4.25 -1.82 8.57
CA GLU A 20 5.01 -0.58 8.50
C GLU A 20 4.24 0.55 9.18
N LEU A 21 2.94 0.69 8.88
CA LEU A 21 2.09 1.69 9.51
C LEU A 21 2.03 1.52 11.03
N ALA A 22 1.85 0.29 11.53
CA ALA A 22 1.86 0.02 12.96
C ALA A 22 3.19 0.46 13.61
N THR A 23 4.33 0.10 13.01
CA THR A 23 5.65 0.55 13.48
C THR A 23 5.77 2.07 13.45
N LEU A 24 5.34 2.72 12.37
CA LEU A 24 5.38 4.17 12.25
C LEU A 24 4.42 4.88 13.20
N MET A 25 3.44 4.21 13.81
CA MET A 25 2.54 4.81 14.80
C MET A 25 3.05 4.63 16.24
N THR A 26 3.83 3.58 16.52
CA THR A 26 4.34 3.30 17.89
C THR A 26 5.58 4.09 18.26
N VAL A 27 6.36 4.57 17.30
CA VAL A 27 7.58 5.35 17.59
C VAL A 27 7.19 6.67 18.28
N PRO A 28 7.78 7.06 19.43
CA PRO A 28 7.49 8.35 20.04
C PRO A 28 7.84 9.52 19.10
N THR A 29 7.12 10.63 19.17
CA THR A 29 7.53 11.83 18.43
C THR A 29 8.69 12.51 19.15
N PRO A 30 9.79 12.86 18.47
CA PRO A 30 10.97 13.42 19.12
C PRO A 30 10.75 14.83 19.70
N ALA A 31 9.56 15.42 19.54
CA ALA A 31 9.20 16.68 20.20
C ALA A 31 9.18 16.58 21.74
N GLU A 32 9.15 15.37 22.30
CA GLU A 32 9.18 15.12 23.75
C GLU A 32 10.61 15.06 24.33
N GLU A 33 11.64 14.91 23.48
CA GLU A 33 13.05 14.90 23.88
C GLU A 33 13.74 16.13 23.30
N ALA A 34 14.09 17.06 24.19
CA ALA A 34 14.62 18.38 23.87
C ALA A 34 15.96 18.33 23.10
N ASP A 35 15.90 18.27 21.76
CA ASP A 35 16.90 18.87 20.87
C ASP A 35 16.26 19.13 19.48
N ARG A 36 15.85 20.38 19.24
CA ARG A 36 15.24 20.81 17.97
C ARG A 36 16.33 21.11 16.94
N THR A 37 17.06 20.06 16.55
CA THR A 37 17.95 20.10 15.40
C THR A 37 17.12 19.92 14.10
N ASP A 38 17.48 20.60 13.01
CA ASP A 38 16.77 20.52 11.72
C ASP A 38 16.56 19.07 11.26
N GLN A 39 17.55 18.19 11.50
CA GLN A 39 17.48 16.76 11.20
C GLN A 39 16.33 16.03 11.90
N VAL A 40 15.99 16.42 13.13
CA VAL A 40 14.89 15.83 13.92
C VAL A 40 13.54 16.24 13.35
N VAL A 41 13.43 17.50 12.90
CA VAL A 41 12.23 18.04 12.25
C VAL A 41 12.00 17.36 10.91
N ASP A 42 13.05 17.21 10.09
CA ASP A 42 12.97 16.55 8.79
C ASP A 42 12.56 15.08 8.92
N ALA A 43 13.15 14.34 9.88
CA ALA A 43 12.76 12.96 10.16
C ALA A 43 11.29 12.83 10.57
N TRP A 44 10.78 13.77 11.36
CA TRP A 44 9.38 13.80 11.77
C TRP A 44 8.44 14.12 10.60
N LEU A 45 8.80 15.06 9.73
CA LEU A 45 8.03 15.39 8.53
C LEU A 45 7.99 14.20 7.55
N ALA A 46 9.14 13.55 7.32
CA ALA A 46 9.25 12.37 6.48
C ALA A 46 8.36 11.23 7.01
N ARG A 47 8.38 10.98 8.32
CA ARG A 47 7.51 9.99 8.97
C ARG A 47 6.03 10.30 8.76
N LYS A 48 5.61 11.56 8.97
CA LYS A 48 4.21 11.98 8.73
C LYS A 48 3.78 11.80 7.28
N ALA A 49 4.66 12.16 6.34
CA ALA A 49 4.40 11.97 4.92
C ALA A 49 4.22 10.48 4.59
N ARG A 50 5.08 9.61 5.14
CA ARG A 50 4.99 8.16 4.92
C ARG A 50 3.71 7.56 5.50
N ILE A 51 3.32 7.94 6.72
CA ILE A 51 2.05 7.51 7.33
C ILE A 51 0.85 7.88 6.44
N ARG A 52 0.83 9.11 5.91
CA ARG A 52 -0.23 9.56 5.01
C ARG A 52 -0.24 8.75 3.71
N GLN A 53 0.91 8.55 3.10
CA GLN A 53 1.04 7.77 1.87
C GLN A 53 0.51 6.34 2.04
N ILE A 54 0.86 5.67 3.14
CA ILE A 54 0.41 4.29 3.40
C ILE A 54 -1.11 4.24 3.60
N HIS A 55 -1.69 5.19 4.35
CA HIS A 55 -3.15 5.27 4.48
C HIS A 55 -3.85 5.46 3.13
N GLU A 56 -3.32 6.35 2.28
CA GLU A 56 -3.89 6.58 0.94
C GLU A 56 -3.87 5.29 0.10
N LEU A 57 -2.74 4.55 0.10
CA LEU A 57 -2.62 3.27 -0.61
C LEU A 57 -3.59 2.21 -0.07
N LEU A 58 -3.63 2.01 1.25
CA LEU A 58 -4.51 1.02 1.88
C LEU A 58 -5.99 1.35 1.66
N SER A 59 -6.39 2.63 1.71
CA SER A 59 -7.77 3.07 1.46
C SER A 59 -8.27 2.80 0.04
N LYS A 60 -7.35 2.84 -0.94
CA LYS A 60 -7.65 2.54 -2.36
C LYS A 60 -7.69 1.04 -2.63
N ALA A 61 -6.88 0.25 -1.91
CA ALA A 61 -6.83 -1.20 -2.04
C ALA A 61 -7.99 -1.93 -1.34
N ASP A 62 -8.58 -1.34 -0.29
CA ASP A 62 -9.69 -1.94 0.47
C ASP A 62 -10.96 -2.21 -0.32
N ARG A 63 -11.09 -1.57 -1.48
CA ARG A 63 -12.27 -1.70 -2.34
C ARG A 63 -12.15 -2.85 -3.34
N MET A 64 -11.08 -3.62 -3.27
CA MET A 64 -10.82 -4.75 -4.14
C MET A 64 -11.20 -6.05 -3.42
N THR A 65 -12.33 -6.64 -3.82
CA THR A 65 -12.68 -8.03 -3.50
C THR A 65 -11.86 -9.00 -4.35
N ASP A 66 -11.73 -10.26 -3.90
CA ASP A 66 -11.16 -11.30 -4.75
C ASP A 66 -11.89 -11.29 -6.12
N PRO A 67 -11.14 -11.26 -7.22
CA PRO A 67 -11.72 -11.21 -8.55
C PRO A 67 -12.55 -12.46 -8.81
N ALA A 68 -13.67 -12.29 -9.52
CA ALA A 68 -14.61 -13.38 -9.71
C ALA A 68 -14.00 -14.48 -10.60
N ASP A 69 -14.32 -15.75 -10.33
CA ASP A 69 -13.98 -16.86 -11.22
C ASP A 69 -15.00 -16.92 -12.39
N ASP A 70 -15.10 -15.84 -13.15
CA ASP A 70 -16.05 -15.66 -14.27
C ASP A 70 -15.39 -15.84 -15.65
N GLY A 71 -14.11 -16.23 -15.67
CA GLY A 71 -13.31 -16.40 -16.87
C GLY A 71 -12.68 -15.10 -17.40
N ILE A 72 -12.83 -13.97 -16.70
CA ILE A 72 -12.15 -12.72 -17.02
C ILE A 72 -10.85 -12.63 -16.21
N ALA A 73 -9.73 -12.43 -16.90
CA ALA A 73 -8.47 -12.18 -16.26
C ALA A 73 -8.44 -10.77 -15.63
N GLU A 74 -8.35 -10.71 -14.31
CA GLU A 74 -8.20 -9.47 -13.54
C GLU A 74 -6.78 -9.32 -12.97
N PRO A 75 -6.32 -8.10 -12.64
CA PRO A 75 -5.05 -7.89 -11.96
C PRO A 75 -4.92 -8.77 -10.71
N GLY A 76 -3.76 -9.42 -10.57
CA GLY A 76 -3.47 -10.30 -9.44
C GLY A 76 -3.85 -11.76 -9.59
N MET A 77 -4.63 -12.10 -10.61
CA MET A 77 -4.85 -13.50 -10.95
C MET A 77 -3.56 -14.12 -11.50
N VAL A 78 -3.27 -15.34 -11.06
CA VAL A 78 -2.25 -16.18 -11.70
C VAL A 78 -2.92 -16.90 -12.86
N LEU A 79 -2.47 -16.61 -14.08
CA LEU A 79 -3.00 -17.23 -15.30
C LEU A 79 -2.05 -18.32 -15.78
N THR A 80 -2.63 -19.47 -16.15
CA THR A 80 -1.92 -20.49 -16.92
C THR A 80 -2.37 -20.39 -18.37
N VAL A 81 -1.46 -20.01 -19.26
CA VAL A 81 -1.74 -19.88 -20.71
C VAL A 81 -1.16 -21.07 -21.45
N ARG A 82 -1.99 -21.71 -22.27
CA ARG A 82 -1.57 -22.75 -23.21
C ARG A 82 -1.69 -22.19 -24.63
N PHE A 83 -0.61 -22.24 -25.39
CA PHE A 83 -0.62 -21.92 -26.81
C PHE A 83 -0.94 -23.20 -27.59
N ASP A 84 -1.86 -23.13 -28.55
CA ASP A 84 -2.04 -24.17 -29.56
C ASP A 84 -1.07 -23.90 -30.73
N ASP A 85 -0.62 -24.95 -31.44
CA ASP A 85 0.46 -24.91 -32.45
C ASP A 85 0.12 -24.13 -33.75
N THR A 86 -0.91 -23.28 -33.76
CA THR A 86 -1.40 -22.57 -34.94
C THR A 86 -1.23 -21.05 -34.86
N GLY A 87 -0.10 -20.60 -34.27
CA GLY A 87 0.25 -19.18 -34.10
C GLY A 87 -0.07 -18.28 -35.30
#